data_AF-A0A4R5E787-F1
#
_entry.id   AF-A0A4R5E787-F1
#
_cell.length_a   1.000
_cell.length_b   1.000
_cell.length_c   1.000
_cell.angle_alpha   90.00
_cell.angle_beta   90.00
_cell.angle_gamma   90.00
#
_symmetry.space_group_name_H-M   'P 1'
#
loop_
_entity.id
_entity.type
_entity.pdbx_description
1 polymer ?
#
loop_
_entity_poly.entity_id
_entity_poly.type
_entity_poly.pdbx_seq_one_letter_code
_entity_poly.pdbx_strand_id
1 'polypeptide(L)'
;MPTQWITRLETLLSFALVLGCLGALAALAANVAITVSGAPKGISIPLRVFDVPTSGLVVAGVTVDGVTAEAMVRPQGASPLAGLLYLLMWAPGAATGLFALFTLVRALRRARSGDRALFSATTAALLRRIGWILIAGSFASAVLGMAAEAALASMVLTESYPFYPPSDTLLWAVVAGFASLGVSEIVRRGLALLEEVEATV
;
A
#
# COMPACT_ATOMS: atom_id res chain seq x y z
N MET A 1 -2.83 -28.76 -20.81
CA MET A 1 -2.53 -27.30 -20.89
C MET A 1 -2.87 -26.57 -19.58
N PRO A 2 -2.19 -26.83 -18.46
CA PRO A 2 -2.60 -26.29 -17.15
C PRO A 2 -1.96 -24.94 -16.76
N THR A 3 -0.92 -24.48 -17.47
CA THR A 3 -0.03 -23.39 -16.99
C THR A 3 -0.23 -22.04 -17.68
N GLN A 4 -1.08 -21.93 -18.72
CA GLN A 4 -1.24 -20.67 -19.47
C GLN A 4 -1.77 -19.51 -18.61
N TRP A 5 -2.67 -19.79 -17.64
CA TRP A 5 -3.21 -18.77 -16.75
C TRP A 5 -2.14 -18.22 -15.80
N ILE A 6 -1.22 -19.07 -15.31
CA ILE A 6 -0.10 -18.67 -14.44
C ILE A 6 0.82 -17.71 -15.19
N THR A 7 1.16 -18.03 -16.45
CA THR A 7 1.99 -17.16 -17.29
C THR A 7 1.32 -15.82 -17.53
N ARG A 8 0.02 -15.80 -17.86
CA ARG A 8 -0.73 -14.53 -18.05
C ARG A 8 -0.77 -13.69 -16.77
N LEU A 9 -1.01 -14.32 -15.63
CA LEU A 9 -1.01 -13.66 -14.33
C LEU A 9 0.37 -13.09 -13.98
N GLU A 10 1.44 -13.86 -14.17
CA GLU A 10 2.81 -13.39 -13.95
C GLU A 10 3.14 -12.19 -14.84
N THR A 11 2.78 -12.24 -16.13
CA THR A 11 3.01 -11.13 -17.06
C THR A 11 2.26 -9.89 -16.60
N LEU A 12 0.97 -10.02 -16.25
CA LEU A 12 0.15 -8.91 -15.73
C LEU A 12 0.76 -8.31 -14.47
N LEU A 13 1.13 -9.13 -13.48
CA LEU A 13 1.71 -8.65 -12.22
C LEU A 13 3.12 -8.07 -12.42
N SER A 14 3.88 -8.57 -13.39
CA SER A 14 5.18 -7.98 -13.75
C SER A 14 5.00 -6.60 -14.37
N PHE A 15 4.01 -6.41 -15.25
CA PHE A 15 3.66 -5.08 -15.76
C PHE A 15 3.19 -4.14 -14.65
N ALA A 16 2.33 -4.63 -13.75
CA ALA A 16 1.89 -3.86 -12.59
C ALA A 16 3.08 -3.45 -11.70
N LEU A 17 4.07 -4.33 -11.51
CA LEU A 17 5.28 -4.02 -10.75
C LEU A 17 6.11 -2.92 -11.43
N VAL A 18 6.32 -3.02 -12.75
CA VAL A 18 7.06 -2.00 -13.51
C VAL A 18 6.34 -0.65 -13.44
N LEU A 19 5.03 -0.62 -13.66
CA LEU A 19 4.22 0.59 -13.54
C LEU A 19 4.26 1.17 -12.12
N GLY A 20 4.20 0.32 -11.10
CA GLY A 20 4.34 0.74 -9.70
C GLY A 20 5.70 1.37 -9.41
N CYS A 21 6.79 0.77 -9.92
CA CYS A 21 8.13 1.35 -9.79
C CYS A 21 8.24 2.70 -10.50
N LEU A 22 7.71 2.83 -11.72
CA LEU A 22 7.69 4.10 -12.46
C LEU A 22 6.88 5.17 -11.72
N GLY A 23 5.72 4.80 -11.17
CA GLY A 23 4.89 5.68 -10.34
C GLY A 23 5.63 6.15 -9.09
N ALA A 24 6.31 5.24 -8.38
CA ALA A 24 7.10 5.59 -7.20
C ALA A 24 8.28 6.51 -7.54
N LEU A 25 8.95 6.31 -8.69
CA LEU A 25 10.00 7.22 -9.17
C LEU A 25 9.44 8.60 -9.52
N ALA A 26 8.28 8.68 -10.17
CA ALA A 26 7.62 9.94 -10.47
C ALA A 26 7.22 10.70 -9.18
N ALA A 27 6.67 9.98 -8.20
CA ALA A 27 6.34 10.54 -6.88
C ALA A 27 7.59 11.02 -6.13
N LEU A 28 8.70 10.27 -6.22
CA LEU A 28 9.99 10.67 -5.65
C LEU A 28 10.50 11.97 -6.30
N ALA A 29 10.43 12.07 -7.63
CA ALA A 29 10.82 13.28 -8.36
C ALA A 29 9.96 14.49 -7.96
N ALA A 30 8.65 14.30 -7.80
CA ALA A 30 7.76 15.33 -7.28
C ALA A 30 8.14 15.77 -5.85
N ASN A 31 8.53 14.82 -5.00
CA ASN A 31 9.03 15.10 -3.65
C ASN A 31 10.33 15.91 -3.65
N VAL A 32 11.26 15.59 -4.55
CA VAL A 32 12.50 16.36 -4.73
C VAL A 32 12.18 17.78 -5.18
N ALA A 33 11.22 17.96 -6.08
CA ALA A 33 10.78 19.29 -6.49
C ALA A 33 10.23 20.10 -5.30
N ILE A 34 9.34 19.52 -4.48
CA ILE A 34 8.81 20.15 -3.25
C ILE A 34 9.97 20.57 -2.32
N THR A 35 10.95 19.69 -2.13
CA THR A 35 12.09 19.89 -1.23
C THR A 35 13.00 21.03 -1.69
N VAL A 36 13.32 21.09 -2.99
CA VAL A 36 14.38 21.95 -3.55
C VAL A 36 13.86 23.28 -4.07
N SER A 37 12.71 23.29 -4.74
CA SER A 37 12.15 24.49 -5.41
C SER A 37 10.81 24.95 -4.84
N GLY A 38 10.31 24.26 -3.81
CA GLY A 38 8.90 24.35 -3.43
C GLY A 38 8.01 23.62 -4.44
N ALA A 39 6.72 23.44 -4.14
CA ALA A 39 5.88 22.64 -5.03
C ALA A 39 5.51 23.46 -6.30
N PRO A 40 6.03 23.21 -7.52
CA PRO A 40 5.65 23.99 -8.71
C PRO A 40 4.15 23.83 -9.05
N LYS A 41 3.61 24.69 -9.93
CA LYS A 41 2.18 24.58 -10.34
C LYS A 41 1.91 23.16 -10.88
N GLY A 42 0.94 22.46 -10.31
CA GLY A 42 0.60 21.07 -10.63
C GLY A 42 1.21 20.01 -9.70
N ILE A 43 2.11 20.40 -8.79
CA ILE A 43 2.60 19.55 -7.70
C ILE A 43 2.11 20.15 -6.40
N SER A 44 1.38 19.37 -5.62
CA SER A 44 0.79 19.79 -4.36
C SER A 44 0.67 18.59 -3.44
N ILE A 45 0.69 18.86 -2.15
CA ILE A 45 0.57 17.83 -1.13
C ILE A 45 -0.92 17.70 -0.79
N PRO A 46 -1.55 16.54 -1.03
CA PRO A 46 -2.91 16.31 -0.59
C PRO A 46 -2.93 16.24 0.94
N LEU A 47 -3.69 17.14 1.56
CA LEU A 47 -3.95 17.15 2.99
C LEU A 47 -5.46 17.13 3.23
N ARG A 48 -5.89 16.36 4.22
CA ARG A 48 -7.30 16.37 4.63
C ARG A 48 -7.58 17.62 5.47
N VAL A 49 -8.64 18.33 5.11
CA VAL A 49 -9.18 19.50 5.81
C VAL A 49 -10.58 19.15 6.28
N PHE A 50 -10.90 19.52 7.52
CA PHE A 50 -12.19 19.29 8.14
C PHE A 50 -12.98 20.60 8.20
N ASP A 51 -14.27 20.51 8.54
CA ASP A 51 -15.16 21.65 8.74
C ASP A 51 -15.27 22.58 7.52
N VAL A 52 -15.19 21.98 6.33
CA VAL A 52 -15.36 22.70 5.07
C VAL A 52 -16.79 23.28 5.03
N PRO A 53 -16.97 24.58 4.73
CA PRO A 53 -18.29 25.20 4.73
C PRO A 53 -19.28 24.46 3.83
N THR A 54 -20.41 24.03 4.39
CA THR A 54 -21.44 23.24 3.69
C THR A 54 -22.67 24.04 3.27
N SER A 55 -22.61 25.36 3.40
CA SER A 55 -23.71 26.25 3.06
C SER A 55 -24.20 26.01 1.63
N GLY A 56 -25.45 25.55 1.49
CA GLY A 56 -26.10 25.31 0.20
C GLY A 56 -25.90 23.92 -0.42
N LEU A 57 -25.15 23.01 0.23
CA LEU A 57 -24.95 21.63 -0.26
C LEU A 57 -26.06 20.67 0.15
N VAL A 58 -26.90 21.05 1.11
CA VAL A 58 -27.81 20.14 1.81
C VAL A 58 -29.26 20.57 1.59
N VAL A 59 -30.11 19.62 1.22
CA VAL A 59 -31.56 19.85 1.05
C VAL A 59 -32.23 19.96 2.43
N ALA A 60 -33.35 20.67 2.50
CA ALA A 60 -34.13 20.83 3.74
C ALA A 60 -34.45 19.46 4.38
N GLY A 61 -34.21 19.36 5.69
CA GLY A 61 -34.48 18.17 6.49
C GLY A 61 -33.29 17.21 6.67
N VAL A 62 -32.12 17.51 6.11
CA VAL A 62 -30.89 16.73 6.29
C VAL A 62 -29.88 17.53 7.10
N THR A 63 -29.32 16.93 8.14
CA THR A 63 -28.20 17.49 8.93
C THR A 63 -26.88 16.91 8.44
N VAL A 64 -25.85 17.74 8.40
CA VAL A 64 -24.49 17.30 8.09
C VAL A 64 -23.69 17.27 9.37
N ASP A 65 -23.29 16.07 9.78
CA ASP A 65 -22.53 15.85 11.02
C ASP A 65 -21.03 16.12 10.87
N GLY A 66 -20.52 16.20 9.63
CA GLY A 66 -19.14 16.58 9.35
C GLY A 66 -18.79 16.50 7.86
N VAL A 67 -17.88 17.35 7.41
CA VAL A 67 -17.34 17.30 6.04
C VAL A 67 -15.82 17.30 6.07
N THR A 68 -15.27 16.37 5.31
CA THR A 68 -13.84 16.27 5.04
C THR A 68 -13.60 16.50 3.56
N ALA A 69 -12.61 17.32 3.21
CA ALA A 69 -12.14 17.45 1.84
C ALA A 69 -10.63 17.24 1.76
N GLU A 70 -10.16 16.75 0.62
CA GLU A 70 -8.73 16.78 0.30
C GLU A 70 -8.40 18.14 -0.33
N ALA A 71 -7.55 18.91 0.36
CA ALA A 71 -7.00 20.15 -0.16
C ALA A 71 -5.61 19.89 -0.72
N MET A 72 -5.36 20.45 -1.90
CA MET A 72 -4.06 20.42 -2.53
C MET A 72 -3.23 21.61 -2.06
N VAL A 73 -2.32 21.36 -1.12
CA VAL A 73 -1.58 22.41 -0.41
C VAL A 73 -0.17 22.56 -1.00
N ARG A 74 0.30 23.81 -1.07
CA ARG A 74 1.61 24.16 -1.63
C ARG A 74 2.38 25.04 -0.64
N PRO A 75 3.56 24.60 -0.16
CA PRO A 75 4.48 25.49 0.54
C PRO A 75 5.02 26.58 -0.40
N GLN A 76 5.17 27.80 0.11
CA GLN A 76 5.86 28.86 -0.60
C GLN A 76 7.38 28.72 -0.41
N GLY A 77 8.12 28.57 -1.51
CA GLY A 77 9.57 28.36 -1.47
C GLY A 77 9.98 26.92 -1.10
N ALA A 78 11.29 26.70 -1.02
CA ALA A 78 11.86 25.40 -0.68
C ALA A 78 11.49 25.00 0.75
N SER A 79 10.89 23.82 0.93
CA SER A 79 10.53 23.30 2.24
C SER A 79 10.96 21.84 2.38
N PRO A 80 12.22 21.60 2.79
CA PRO A 80 12.76 20.24 2.91
C PRO A 80 12.00 19.38 3.91
N LEU A 81 11.55 19.98 5.01
CA LEU A 81 10.76 19.27 6.03
C LEU A 81 9.40 18.86 5.48
N ALA A 82 8.70 19.72 4.73
CA ALA A 82 7.43 19.36 4.10
C ALA A 82 7.62 18.24 3.07
N GLY A 83 8.70 18.27 2.29
CA GLY A 83 9.06 17.18 1.38
C GLY A 83 9.35 15.87 2.10
N LEU A 84 10.07 15.91 3.24
CA LEU A 84 10.35 14.71 4.04
C LEU A 84 9.08 14.12 4.67
N LEU A 85 8.22 14.96 5.22
CA LEU A 85 6.93 14.52 5.77
C LEU A 85 6.03 13.96 4.68
N TYR A 86 5.95 14.61 3.52
CA TYR A 86 5.20 14.09 2.40
C TYR A 86 5.76 12.76 1.88
N LEU A 87 7.09 12.61 1.82
CA LEU A 87 7.73 11.31 1.54
C LEU A 87 7.32 10.25 2.55
N LEU A 88 7.28 10.58 3.84
CA LEU A 88 6.89 9.65 4.89
C LEU A 88 5.41 9.27 4.84
N MET A 89 4.54 10.13 4.29
CA MET A 89 3.12 9.85 4.09
C MET A 89 2.86 8.70 3.10
N TRP A 90 3.62 8.62 2.01
CA TRP A 90 3.33 7.64 0.94
C TRP A 90 4.41 6.57 0.74
N ALA A 91 5.69 6.87 0.97
CA ALA A 91 6.80 5.98 0.60
C ALA A 91 6.79 4.63 1.35
N PRO A 92 6.51 4.57 2.67
CA PRO A 92 6.39 3.29 3.38
C PRO A 92 5.32 2.38 2.76
N GLY A 93 4.16 2.94 2.40
CA GLY A 93 3.05 2.21 1.79
C GLY A 93 3.42 1.71 0.40
N ALA A 94 4.01 2.58 -0.43
CA ALA A 94 4.48 2.21 -1.76
C ALA A 94 5.57 1.12 -1.71
N ALA A 95 6.54 1.24 -0.82
CA ALA A 95 7.60 0.25 -0.63
C ALA A 95 7.03 -1.11 -0.19
N THR A 96 6.08 -1.11 0.75
CA THR A 96 5.37 -2.32 1.20
C THR A 96 4.65 -3.01 0.04
N GLY A 97 3.86 -2.24 -0.73
CA GLY A 97 3.12 -2.77 -1.88
C GLY A 97 4.04 -3.33 -2.97
N LEU A 98 5.10 -2.59 -3.33
CA LEU A 98 6.08 -3.04 -4.33
C LEU A 98 6.83 -4.28 -3.87
N PHE A 99 7.20 -4.37 -2.59
CA PHE A 99 7.92 -5.52 -2.06
C PHE A 99 7.04 -6.77 -1.99
N ALA A 100 5.76 -6.62 -1.60
CA ALA A 100 4.78 -7.69 -1.64
C ALA A 100 4.55 -8.17 -3.09
N LEU A 101 4.35 -7.25 -4.03
CA LEU A 101 4.14 -7.56 -5.45
C LEU A 101 5.36 -8.22 -6.09
N PHE A 102 6.57 -7.73 -5.81
CA PHE A 102 7.81 -8.37 -6.25
C PHE A 102 7.93 -9.81 -5.73
N THR A 103 7.62 -10.02 -4.45
CA THR A 103 7.66 -11.36 -3.83
C THR A 103 6.63 -12.29 -4.47
N LEU A 104 5.45 -11.78 -4.81
CA LEU A 104 4.40 -12.52 -5.51
C LEU A 104 4.81 -12.89 -6.94
N VAL A 105 5.35 -11.94 -7.72
CA VAL A 105 5.88 -12.22 -9.07
C VAL A 105 6.98 -13.28 -9.02
N ARG A 106 7.86 -13.21 -8.02
CA ARG A 106 8.91 -14.21 -7.80
C ARG A 106 8.33 -15.59 -7.45
N ALA A 107 7.26 -15.64 -6.66
CA ALA A 107 6.55 -16.88 -6.35
C ALA A 107 5.91 -17.50 -7.60
N LEU A 108 5.23 -16.70 -8.42
CA LEU A 108 4.61 -17.16 -9.68
C LEU A 108 5.63 -17.66 -10.70
N ARG A 109 6.75 -16.94 -10.87
CA ARG A 109 7.86 -17.37 -11.74
C ARG A 109 8.38 -18.76 -11.38
N ARG A 110 8.45 -19.05 -10.08
CA ARG A 110 8.85 -20.37 -9.57
C ARG A 110 7.75 -21.41 -9.78
N ALA A 111 6.50 -21.05 -9.50
CA ALA A 111 5.36 -21.93 -9.72
C ALA A 111 5.20 -22.41 -11.17
N ARG A 112 5.71 -21.65 -12.16
CA ARG A 112 5.72 -22.09 -13.56
C ARG A 112 6.52 -23.37 -13.83
N SER A 113 7.44 -23.78 -12.96
CA SER A 113 8.26 -24.97 -13.22
C SER A 113 7.51 -26.30 -13.03
N GLY A 114 6.27 -26.28 -12.51
CA GLY A 114 5.37 -27.43 -12.47
C GLY A 114 4.40 -27.40 -11.29
N ASP A 115 3.36 -28.25 -11.33
CA ASP A 115 2.30 -28.27 -10.31
C ASP A 115 2.79 -28.65 -8.91
N ARG A 116 3.81 -29.51 -8.81
CA ARG A 116 4.51 -29.78 -7.53
C ARG A 116 5.21 -28.54 -6.95
N ALA A 117 5.59 -27.57 -7.78
CA ALA A 117 6.22 -26.33 -7.30
C ALA A 117 5.19 -25.38 -6.66
N LEU A 118 3.93 -25.42 -7.11
CA LEU A 118 2.83 -24.65 -6.50
C LEU A 118 2.55 -25.11 -5.06
N PHE A 119 2.44 -26.42 -4.85
CA PHE A 119 2.24 -27.03 -3.54
C PHE A 119 3.58 -27.46 -2.95
N SER A 120 4.44 -26.48 -2.67
CA SER A 120 5.76 -26.73 -2.07
C SER A 120 5.96 -25.93 -0.78
N ALA A 121 6.81 -26.45 0.12
CA ALA A 121 7.20 -25.76 1.35
C ALA A 121 7.77 -24.36 1.06
N THR A 122 8.45 -24.21 -0.09
CA THR A 122 8.99 -22.94 -0.55
C THR A 122 7.89 -21.92 -0.88
N THR A 123 6.81 -22.36 -1.54
CA THR A 123 5.67 -21.49 -1.87
C THR A 123 4.91 -21.07 -0.61
N ALA A 124 4.70 -22.00 0.33
CA ALA A 124 4.15 -21.67 1.64
C ALA A 124 5.00 -20.63 2.37
N ALA A 125 6.33 -20.80 2.42
CA ALA A 125 7.22 -19.81 3.03
C ALA A 125 7.14 -18.42 2.36
N LEU A 126 7.02 -18.37 1.02
CA LEU A 126 6.83 -17.12 0.29
C LEU A 126 5.48 -16.46 0.59
N LEU A 127 4.38 -17.21 0.62
CA LEU A 127 3.06 -16.70 1.01
C LEU A 127 3.05 -16.21 2.46
N ARG A 128 3.73 -16.90 3.37
CA ARG A 128 3.89 -16.44 4.75
C ARG A 128 4.66 -15.13 4.81
N ARG A 129 5.72 -15.00 4.02
CA ARG A 129 6.51 -13.77 3.93
C ARG A 129 5.66 -12.62 3.36
N ILE A 130 4.89 -12.85 2.29
CA ILE A 130 3.96 -11.86 1.72
C ILE A 130 2.96 -11.42 2.78
N GLY A 131 2.37 -12.37 3.53
CA GLY A 131 1.45 -12.07 4.62
C GLY A 131 2.05 -11.12 5.65
N TRP A 132 3.25 -11.40 6.12
CA TRP A 132 3.95 -10.54 7.09
C TRP A 132 4.37 -9.18 6.52
N ILE A 133 4.81 -9.13 5.26
CA ILE A 133 5.14 -7.88 4.58
C ILE A 133 3.90 -6.97 4.56
N LEU A 134 2.75 -7.51 4.15
CA LEU A 134 1.52 -6.75 4.07
C LEU A 134 1.04 -6.30 5.45
N ILE A 135 0.96 -7.19 6.44
CA ILE A 135 0.47 -6.83 7.78
C ILE A 135 1.39 -5.82 8.45
N ALA A 136 2.68 -6.14 8.59
CA ALA A 136 3.63 -5.29 9.31
C ALA A 136 3.90 -3.99 8.54
N GLY A 137 4.02 -4.07 7.22
CA GLY A 137 4.24 -2.91 6.37
C GLY A 137 3.04 -1.98 6.34
N SER A 138 1.81 -2.51 6.27
CA SER A 138 0.60 -1.67 6.35
C SER A 138 0.43 -1.00 7.71
N PHE A 139 0.73 -1.70 8.80
CA PHE A 139 0.69 -1.11 10.14
C PHE A 139 1.75 -0.01 10.30
N ALA A 140 2.99 -0.27 9.90
CA ALA A 140 4.05 0.74 9.92
C ALA A 140 3.70 1.95 9.03
N SER A 141 3.16 1.70 7.84
CA SER A 141 2.74 2.76 6.91
C SER A 141 1.59 3.58 7.46
N ALA A 142 0.63 2.95 8.14
CA ALA A 142 -0.46 3.65 8.81
C ALA A 142 0.09 4.58 9.90
N VAL A 143 0.90 4.06 10.82
CA VAL A 143 1.44 4.86 11.94
C VAL A 143 2.30 6.02 11.42
N LEU A 144 3.23 5.74 10.50
CA LEU A 144 4.09 6.76 9.91
C LEU A 144 3.29 7.78 9.10
N GLY A 145 2.33 7.33 8.30
CA GLY A 145 1.49 8.21 7.49
C GLY A 145 0.62 9.13 8.33
N MET A 146 -0.03 8.61 9.38
CA MET A 146 -0.82 9.41 10.31
C MET A 146 0.02 10.47 11.02
N ALA A 147 1.19 10.07 11.54
CA ALA A 147 2.09 10.99 12.22
C ALA A 147 2.64 12.06 11.27
N ALA A 148 3.01 11.67 10.05
CA ALA A 148 3.51 12.58 9.03
C ALA A 148 2.44 13.56 8.56
N GLU A 149 1.20 13.10 8.34
CA GLU A 149 0.08 13.94 7.94
C GLU A 149 -0.30 14.92 9.05
N ALA A 150 -0.40 14.47 10.30
CA ALA A 150 -0.68 15.35 11.43
C ALA A 150 0.40 16.43 11.60
N ALA A 151 1.69 16.04 11.53
CA ALA A 151 2.80 16.98 11.60
C ALA A 151 2.76 17.98 10.44
N LEU A 152 2.52 17.51 9.21
CA LEU A 152 2.47 18.36 8.04
C LEU A 152 1.24 19.29 8.05
N ALA A 153 0.08 18.80 8.48
CA ALA A 153 -1.12 19.60 8.66
C ALA A 153 -0.89 20.73 9.67
N SER A 154 -0.27 20.44 10.81
CA SER A 154 0.03 21.45 11.83
C SER A 154 1.00 22.54 11.36
N MET A 155 1.83 22.24 10.37
CA MET A 155 2.77 23.21 9.78
C MET A 155 2.14 24.12 8.74
N VAL A 156 1.11 23.67 8.02
CA VAL A 156 0.63 24.33 6.79
C VAL A 156 -0.84 24.75 6.86
N LEU A 157 -1.62 24.18 7.77
CA LEU A 157 -3.03 24.53 7.99
C LEU A 157 -3.19 25.34 9.26
N THR A 158 -4.17 26.25 9.26
CA THR A 158 -4.55 27.05 10.44
C THR A 158 -5.24 26.20 11.49
N GLU A 159 -6.04 25.23 11.06
CA GLU A 159 -6.66 24.22 11.90
C GLU A 159 -6.13 22.85 11.49
N SER A 160 -5.71 22.05 12.47
CA SER A 160 -5.20 20.71 12.25
C SER A 160 -5.71 19.79 13.35
N TYR A 161 -5.91 18.52 13.00
CA TYR A 161 -6.43 17.53 13.92
C TYR A 161 -5.30 16.60 14.39
N PRO A 162 -5.33 16.14 15.65
CA PRO A 162 -4.30 15.25 16.17
C PRO A 162 -4.39 13.85 15.56
N PHE A 163 -5.53 13.50 14.94
CA PHE A 163 -5.77 12.18 14.39
C PHE A 163 -6.38 12.26 13.00
N TYR A 164 -5.77 11.54 12.08
CA TYR A 164 -6.19 11.36 10.71
C TYR A 164 -6.31 9.85 10.47
N PRO A 165 -7.50 9.29 10.15
CA PRO A 165 -7.63 7.85 10.01
C PRO A 165 -6.80 7.33 8.83
N PRO A 166 -6.22 6.12 8.91
CA PRO A 166 -5.49 5.53 7.80
C PRO A 166 -6.42 5.30 6.59
N SER A 167 -5.85 5.20 5.39
CA SER A 167 -6.63 4.94 4.18
C SER A 167 -7.21 3.52 4.16
N ASP A 168 -8.39 3.35 3.58
CA ASP A 168 -9.06 2.05 3.41
C ASP A 168 -8.18 1.03 2.66
N THR A 169 -7.31 1.51 1.77
CA THR A 169 -6.34 0.69 1.05
C THR A 169 -5.40 -0.08 1.99
N LEU A 170 -5.03 0.49 3.15
CA LEU A 170 -4.20 -0.19 4.14
C LEU A 170 -4.96 -1.30 4.85
N LEU A 171 -6.26 -1.11 5.10
CA LEU A 171 -7.11 -2.13 5.69
C LEU A 171 -7.23 -3.35 4.76
N TRP A 172 -7.46 -3.11 3.46
CA TRP A 172 -7.47 -4.20 2.46
C TRP A 172 -6.13 -4.91 2.33
N ALA A 173 -5.01 -4.20 2.47
CA ALA A 173 -3.68 -4.82 2.48
C ALA A 173 -3.48 -5.73 3.70
N VAL A 174 -3.95 -5.34 4.88
CA VAL A 174 -3.94 -6.20 6.09
C VAL A 174 -4.80 -7.45 5.87
N VAL A 175 -6.01 -7.30 5.33
CA VAL A 175 -6.90 -8.44 4.99
C VAL A 175 -6.23 -9.38 4.00
N ALA A 176 -5.62 -8.86 2.93
CA ALA A 176 -4.85 -9.65 1.97
C ALA A 176 -3.65 -10.36 2.63
N GLY A 177 -3.01 -9.71 3.61
CA GLY A 177 -1.95 -10.31 4.41
C GLY A 177 -2.41 -11.52 5.21
N PHE A 178 -3.55 -11.40 5.92
CA PHE A 178 -4.16 -12.53 6.63
C PHE A 178 -4.59 -13.66 5.69
N ALA A 179 -5.17 -13.32 4.53
CA ALA A 179 -5.52 -14.31 3.52
C ALA A 179 -4.27 -15.08 3.04
N SER A 180 -3.16 -14.39 2.81
CA SER A 180 -1.89 -15.02 2.41
C SER A 180 -1.32 -15.95 3.49
N LEU A 181 -1.43 -15.57 4.77
CA LEU A 181 -1.06 -16.44 5.89
C LEU A 181 -1.96 -17.68 5.96
N GLY A 182 -3.26 -17.51 5.79
CA GLY A 182 -4.23 -18.62 5.76
C GLY A 182 -3.92 -19.62 4.65
N VAL A 183 -3.69 -19.15 3.42
CA VAL A 183 -3.32 -20.01 2.29
C VAL A 183 -1.97 -20.70 2.55
N SER A 184 -0.99 -20.00 3.12
CA SER A 184 0.28 -20.61 3.50
C SER A 184 0.11 -21.78 4.48
N GLU A 185 -0.77 -21.65 5.46
CA GLU A 185 -1.02 -22.69 6.47
C GLU A 185 -1.75 -23.90 5.86
N ILE A 186 -2.73 -23.64 4.99
CA ILE A 186 -3.43 -24.70 4.24
C ILE A 186 -2.44 -25.51 3.40
N VAL A 187 -1.55 -24.85 2.64
CA VAL A 187 -0.54 -25.53 1.81
C VAL A 187 0.41 -26.35 2.68
N ARG A 188 0.85 -25.82 3.83
CA ARG A 188 1.74 -26.56 4.74
C ARG A 188 1.07 -27.82 5.31
N ARG A 189 -0.18 -27.72 5.74
CA ARG A 189 -0.94 -28.88 6.25
C ARG A 189 -1.21 -29.91 5.15
N GLY A 190 -1.53 -29.47 3.94
CA GLY A 190 -1.71 -30.35 2.78
C GLY A 190 -0.44 -31.14 2.44
N LEU A 191 0.74 -30.52 2.56
CA LEU A 191 2.01 -31.20 2.35
C LEU A 191 2.29 -32.27 3.42
N ALA A 192 2.04 -31.96 4.70
CA ALA A 192 2.21 -32.93 5.78
C ALA A 192 1.30 -34.16 5.59
N LEU A 193 0.04 -33.94 5.18
CA LEU A 193 -0.89 -35.04 4.89
C LEU A 193 -0.44 -35.90 3.69
N LEU A 194 0.15 -35.30 2.66
CA LEU A 194 0.71 -36.04 1.53
C LEU A 194 1.89 -36.91 1.96
N GLU A 195 2.79 -36.36 2.78
CA GLU A 195 3.94 -37.10 3.33
C GLU A 195 3.48 -38.29 4.19
N GLU A 196 2.43 -38.11 5.01
CA GLU A 196 1.85 -39.19 5.81
C GLU A 196 1.27 -40.32 4.94
N VAL A 197 0.54 -39.97 3.87
CA VAL A 197 -0.01 -40.97 2.94
C VAL A 197 1.10 -41.72 2.20
N GLU A 198 2.10 -41.01 1.69
CA GLU A 198 3.24 -41.63 0.99
C GLU A 198 4.07 -42.54 1.91
N ALA A 199 4.15 -42.25 3.22
CA ALA A 199 4.84 -43.10 4.19
C ALA A 199 4.09 -44.39 4.57
N THR A 200 2.78 -44.46 4.28
CA THR A 200 1.93 -45.62 4.60
C THR A 200 1.78 -46.64 3.47
N VAL A 201 2.17 -46.28 2.24
CA VAL A 201 2.11 -47.13 1.03
C VAL A 201 3.45 -47.81 0.81
#